data_AF-A0A1Q7YC59-F1
#
_entry.id   AF-A0A1Q7YC59-F1
#
_cell.length_a   1.000
_cell.length_b   1.000
_cell.length_c   1.000
_cell.angle_alpha   90.00
_cell.angle_beta   90.00
_cell.angle_gamma   90.00
#
_symmetry.space_group_name_H-M   'P 1'
#
loop_
_entity.id
_entity.type
_entity.pdbx_description
1 polymer ?
#
loop_
_entity_poly.entity_id
_entity_poly.type
_entity_poly.pdbx_seq_one_letter_code
_entity_poly.pdbx_strand_id
1 'polypeptide(L)'
;MISDGILNLATVTGTSTKELTDGMFDIESAGFHGAAGLQVLEAASKGAKVGGADLATTTNALTTIMTDYHLKGGQAASATNAMMSAAASGKMTLQDLAGSMGTVLPIASSLGISFPQVGAAISVMTNSGMSADESTQHLANTIRSLAAPNAVAEKSMLSIGLTAQQVKDTLSTQGLTGTIELIEDHVGKKFPAGSVASVQAFRDIMGGATGYSTALMLGGKNMESFKTNVDAISKSLNTGGSSIEGWSTVQQNFNFKMSQAKEVIETTGIKIGTALMPAVTQLSNAFTFLVGVGTNVANFFNHNQV
;
A
#
# COMPACT_ATOMS: atom_id res chain seq x y z
N MET A 1 -1.48 -22.71 -14.06
CA MET A 1 -0.65 -22.20 -12.95
C MET A 1 -1.21 -20.91 -12.36
N ILE A 2 -1.19 -19.75 -13.04
CA ILE A 2 -1.77 -18.50 -12.50
C ILE A 2 -3.30 -18.58 -12.37
N SER A 3 -3.99 -19.03 -13.42
CA SER A 3 -5.45 -19.20 -13.38
C SER A 3 -5.90 -20.14 -12.27
N ASP A 4 -5.24 -21.30 -12.09
CA ASP A 4 -5.53 -22.22 -10.98
C ASP A 4 -5.27 -21.59 -9.60
N GLY A 5 -4.21 -20.78 -9.49
CA GLY A 5 -3.89 -20.01 -8.30
C GLY A 5 -5.00 -19.01 -7.94
N ILE A 6 -5.50 -18.26 -8.92
CA ILE A 6 -6.62 -17.33 -8.75
C ILE A 6 -7.90 -18.08 -8.33
N LEU A 7 -8.22 -19.20 -8.98
CA LEU A 7 -9.38 -20.01 -8.61
C LEU A 7 -9.26 -20.57 -7.18
N ASN A 8 -8.06 -20.98 -6.76
CA ASN A 8 -7.83 -21.39 -5.38
C ASN A 8 -8.02 -20.22 -4.41
N LEU A 9 -7.41 -19.06 -4.70
CA LEU A 9 -7.53 -17.87 -3.87
C LEU A 9 -8.99 -17.41 -3.73
N ALA A 10 -9.80 -17.48 -4.78
CA ALA A 10 -11.23 -17.14 -4.71
C ALA A 10 -11.94 -17.91 -3.59
N THR A 11 -11.68 -19.23 -3.51
CA THR A 11 -12.24 -20.07 -2.45
C THR A 11 -11.64 -19.80 -1.08
N VAL A 12 -10.33 -19.56 -1.00
CA VAL A 12 -9.64 -19.34 0.27
C VAL A 12 -10.01 -17.99 0.88
N THR A 13 -10.17 -16.96 0.06
CA THR A 13 -10.39 -15.58 0.52
C THR A 13 -11.86 -15.14 0.45
N GLY A 14 -12.74 -15.93 -0.18
CA GLY A 14 -14.12 -15.52 -0.43
C GLY A 14 -14.20 -14.23 -1.25
N THR A 15 -13.29 -14.08 -2.21
CA THR A 15 -13.18 -12.94 -3.13
C THR A 15 -13.49 -13.43 -4.53
N SER A 16 -14.21 -12.63 -5.31
CA SER A 16 -14.60 -13.07 -6.66
C SER A 16 -13.39 -13.29 -7.56
N THR A 17 -13.49 -14.28 -8.45
CA THR A 17 -12.45 -14.53 -9.47
C THR A 17 -12.17 -13.31 -10.34
N LYS A 18 -13.18 -12.48 -10.60
CA LYS A 18 -13.03 -11.20 -11.31
C LYS A 18 -12.15 -10.22 -10.54
N GLU A 19 -12.49 -9.92 -9.28
CA GLU A 19 -11.70 -8.99 -8.45
C GLU A 19 -10.26 -9.48 -8.27
N LEU A 20 -10.05 -10.79 -8.10
CA LEU A 20 -8.72 -11.38 -8.00
C LEU A 20 -7.93 -11.28 -9.31
N THR A 21 -8.60 -11.40 -10.46
CA THR A 21 -7.96 -11.25 -11.76
C THR A 21 -7.56 -9.78 -12.00
N ASP A 22 -8.44 -8.84 -11.66
CA ASP A 22 -8.15 -7.40 -11.74
C ASP A 22 -6.98 -7.04 -10.82
N GLY A 23 -6.99 -7.52 -9.57
CA GLY A 23 -5.87 -7.33 -8.64
C GLY A 23 -4.57 -7.98 -9.11
N MET A 24 -4.62 -9.17 -9.71
CA MET A 24 -3.43 -9.81 -10.28
C MET A 24 -2.83 -8.98 -11.43
N PHE A 25 -3.67 -8.33 -12.25
CA PHE A 25 -3.19 -7.45 -13.31
C PHE A 25 -2.40 -6.25 -12.75
N ASP A 26 -2.88 -5.64 -11.67
CA ASP A 26 -2.18 -4.54 -11.00
C ASP A 26 -0.85 -5.01 -10.39
N ILE A 27 -0.84 -6.21 -9.81
CA ILE A 27 0.35 -6.83 -9.19
C ILE A 27 1.41 -7.18 -10.25
N GLU A 28 1.00 -7.75 -11.38
CA GLU A 28 1.86 -8.03 -12.52
C GLU A 28 2.41 -6.72 -13.12
N SER A 29 1.59 -5.67 -13.18
CA SER A 29 2.01 -4.32 -13.63
C SER A 29 3.02 -3.67 -12.68
N ALA A 30 2.93 -3.97 -11.37
CA ALA A 30 3.91 -3.57 -10.37
C ALA A 30 5.21 -4.43 -10.39
N GLY A 31 5.30 -5.43 -11.28
CA GLY A 31 6.49 -6.26 -11.47
C GLY A 31 6.54 -7.54 -10.63
N PHE A 32 5.45 -7.90 -9.94
CA PHE A 32 5.35 -9.14 -9.18
C PHE A 32 4.66 -10.22 -10.02
N HIS A 33 5.46 -11.10 -10.62
CA HIS A 33 4.96 -12.11 -11.55
C HIS A 33 4.78 -13.49 -10.90
N GLY A 34 3.93 -14.32 -11.52
CA GLY A 34 3.95 -15.76 -11.25
C GLY A 34 3.60 -16.11 -9.79
N ALA A 35 4.43 -16.95 -9.17
CA ALA A 35 4.24 -17.34 -7.76
C ALA A 35 4.36 -16.16 -6.79
N ALA A 36 5.26 -15.20 -7.07
CA ALA A 36 5.39 -14.01 -6.23
C ALA A 36 4.14 -13.14 -6.33
N GLY A 37 3.58 -12.96 -7.53
CA GLY A 37 2.32 -12.24 -7.73
C GLY A 37 1.15 -12.86 -6.97
N LEU A 38 1.03 -14.20 -6.99
CA LEU A 38 0.01 -14.91 -6.22
C LEU A 38 0.16 -14.72 -4.70
N GLN A 39 1.40 -14.66 -4.18
CA GLN A 39 1.65 -14.38 -2.76
C GLN A 39 1.22 -12.96 -2.38
N VAL A 40 1.49 -11.99 -3.24
CA VAL A 40 1.04 -10.60 -3.05
C VAL A 40 -0.47 -10.52 -3.09
N LEU A 41 -1.11 -11.19 -4.05
CA LEU A 41 -2.56 -11.22 -4.21
C LEU A 41 -3.25 -11.85 -3.00
N GLU A 42 -2.68 -12.95 -2.48
CA GLU A 42 -3.18 -13.60 -1.27
C GLU A 42 -3.11 -12.68 -0.05
N ALA A 43 -1.97 -12.01 0.14
CA ALA A 43 -1.77 -11.08 1.25
C ALA A 43 -2.73 -9.89 1.15
N ALA A 44 -2.82 -9.24 -0.01
CA ALA A 44 -3.73 -8.12 -0.25
C ALA A 44 -5.20 -8.52 -0.06
N SER A 45 -5.62 -9.68 -0.56
CA SER A 45 -7.00 -10.16 -0.44
C SER A 45 -7.40 -10.45 0.99
N LYS A 46 -6.53 -11.11 1.76
CA LYS A 46 -6.78 -11.35 3.18
C LYS A 46 -6.74 -10.05 3.98
N GLY A 47 -5.76 -9.18 3.71
CA GLY A 47 -5.63 -7.86 4.34
C GLY A 47 -6.85 -6.98 4.11
N ALA A 48 -7.34 -6.91 2.87
CA ALA A 48 -8.54 -6.16 2.50
C ALA A 48 -9.76 -6.62 3.30
N LYS A 49 -9.98 -7.95 3.42
CA LYS A 49 -11.07 -8.51 4.22
C LYS A 49 -10.92 -8.25 5.71
N VAL A 50 -9.71 -8.36 6.27
CA VAL A 50 -9.44 -8.08 7.69
C VAL A 50 -9.63 -6.61 8.01
N GLY A 51 -9.05 -5.73 7.20
CA GLY A 51 -9.08 -4.29 7.40
C GLY A 51 -10.37 -3.61 6.90
N GLY A 52 -11.30 -4.36 6.32
CA GLY A 52 -12.55 -3.81 5.77
C GLY A 52 -12.32 -2.85 4.60
N ALA A 53 -11.28 -3.06 3.81
CA ALA A 53 -10.91 -2.25 2.65
C ALA A 53 -11.21 -2.99 1.34
N ASP A 54 -11.23 -2.26 0.23
CA ASP A 54 -11.36 -2.88 -1.09
C ASP A 54 -10.01 -3.48 -1.56
N LEU A 55 -10.10 -4.54 -2.39
CA LEU A 55 -8.93 -5.25 -2.85
C LEU A 55 -8.04 -4.39 -3.74
N ALA A 56 -8.60 -3.55 -4.61
CA ALA A 56 -7.83 -2.77 -5.57
C ALA A 56 -6.94 -1.74 -4.85
N THR A 57 -7.53 -0.97 -3.94
CA THR A 57 -6.83 0.01 -3.10
C THR A 57 -5.81 -0.66 -2.20
N THR A 58 -6.16 -1.79 -1.56
CA THR A 58 -5.20 -2.55 -0.74
C THR A 58 -4.03 -3.09 -1.56
N THR A 59 -4.30 -3.58 -2.78
CA THR A 59 -3.30 -4.10 -3.71
C THR A 59 -2.37 -3.00 -4.19
N ASN A 60 -2.90 -1.84 -4.59
CA ASN A 60 -2.11 -0.70 -5.03
C ASN A 60 -1.19 -0.18 -3.92
N ALA A 61 -1.72 -0.04 -2.70
CA ALA A 61 -0.97 0.34 -1.52
C ALA A 61 0.15 -0.67 -1.19
N LEU A 62 -0.18 -1.96 -1.15
CA LEU A 62 0.77 -3.02 -0.84
C LEU A 62 1.90 -3.08 -1.88
N THR A 63 1.55 -3.07 -3.16
CA THR A 63 2.54 -3.10 -4.24
C THR A 63 3.41 -1.84 -4.25
N THR A 64 2.86 -0.66 -3.93
CA THR A 64 3.65 0.57 -3.75
C THR A 64 4.67 0.41 -2.64
N ILE A 65 4.27 -0.06 -1.45
CA ILE A 65 5.21 -0.32 -0.34
C ILE A 65 6.27 -1.34 -0.77
N MET A 66 5.87 -2.43 -1.40
CA MET A 66 6.82 -3.47 -1.78
C MET A 66 7.83 -2.98 -2.81
N THR A 67 7.40 -2.18 -3.79
CA THR A 67 8.28 -1.58 -4.79
C THR A 67 9.21 -0.54 -4.17
N ASP A 68 8.66 0.42 -3.42
CA ASP A 68 9.41 1.54 -2.84
C ASP A 68 10.45 1.09 -1.82
N TYR A 69 10.17 0.00 -1.09
CA TYR A 69 11.06 -0.54 -0.06
C TYR A 69 11.75 -1.85 -0.46
N HIS A 70 11.71 -2.19 -1.76
CA HIS A 70 12.39 -3.35 -2.34
C HIS A 70 12.08 -4.69 -1.65
N LEU A 71 10.82 -4.88 -1.25
CA LEU A 71 10.33 -6.09 -0.60
C LEU A 71 10.02 -7.16 -1.65
N LYS A 72 10.31 -8.42 -1.32
CA LYS A 72 10.03 -9.58 -2.18
C LYS A 72 8.62 -10.11 -1.95
N GLY A 73 8.08 -10.90 -2.90
CA GLY A 73 6.76 -11.54 -2.80
C GLY A 73 6.49 -12.26 -1.48
N GLY A 74 7.50 -12.95 -0.92
CA GLY A 74 7.40 -13.62 0.38
C GLY A 74 7.23 -12.69 1.60
N GLN A 75 7.41 -11.39 1.44
CA GLN A 75 7.23 -10.36 2.48
C GLN A 75 5.87 -9.64 2.36
N ALA A 76 5.02 -10.03 1.40
CA ALA A 76 3.73 -9.38 1.20
C ALA A 76 2.84 -9.44 2.46
N ALA A 77 2.87 -10.56 3.19
CA ALA A 77 2.09 -10.72 4.41
C ALA A 77 2.55 -9.76 5.53
N SER A 78 3.86 -9.63 5.74
CA SER A 78 4.40 -8.74 6.76
C SER A 78 4.21 -7.27 6.41
N ALA A 79 4.32 -6.90 5.14
CA ALA A 79 3.99 -5.56 4.65
C ALA A 79 2.49 -5.23 4.84
N THR A 80 1.60 -6.19 4.55
CA THR A 80 0.16 -6.05 4.82
C THR A 80 -0.12 -5.87 6.32
N ASN A 81 0.51 -6.67 7.18
CA ASN A 81 0.38 -6.54 8.64
C ASN A 81 0.91 -5.19 9.13
N ALA A 82 1.99 -4.68 8.54
CA ALA A 82 2.53 -3.35 8.85
C ALA A 82 1.55 -2.23 8.47
N MET A 83 0.87 -2.31 7.31
CA MET A 83 -0.21 -1.39 6.95
C MET A 83 -1.37 -1.44 7.95
N MET A 84 -1.81 -2.64 8.32
CA MET A 84 -2.89 -2.80 9.31
C MET A 84 -2.48 -2.28 10.69
N SER A 85 -1.22 -2.50 11.10
CA SER A 85 -0.66 -1.95 12.34
C SER A 85 -0.66 -0.42 12.33
N ALA A 86 -0.28 0.20 11.21
CA ALA A 86 -0.33 1.65 11.04
C ALA A 86 -1.76 2.20 11.11
N ALA A 87 -2.72 1.55 10.43
CA ALA A 87 -4.14 1.92 10.50
C ALA A 87 -4.69 1.77 11.94
N ALA A 88 -4.40 0.65 12.59
CA ALA A 88 -4.88 0.35 13.95
C ALA A 88 -4.26 1.25 15.04
N SER A 89 -3.03 1.74 14.82
CA SER A 89 -2.36 2.66 15.74
C SER A 89 -2.79 4.11 15.55
N GLY A 90 -3.54 4.41 14.48
CA GLY A 90 -4.08 5.73 14.16
C GLY A 90 -5.61 5.78 14.29
N LYS A 91 -6.17 6.95 13.94
CA LYS A 91 -7.62 7.15 13.87
C LYS A 91 -8.07 7.16 12.41
N MET A 92 -7.87 6.03 11.73
CA MET A 92 -8.21 5.85 10.31
C MET A 92 -8.51 4.38 10.00
N THR A 93 -9.19 4.12 8.88
CA THR A 93 -9.38 2.77 8.36
C THR A 93 -8.19 2.33 7.50
N LEU A 94 -8.10 1.03 7.18
CA LEU A 94 -7.13 0.54 6.19
C LEU A 94 -7.39 1.17 4.83
N GLN A 95 -8.66 1.43 4.48
CA GLN A 95 -9.04 2.08 3.23
C GLN A 95 -8.46 3.50 3.13
N ASP A 96 -8.60 4.30 4.20
CA ASP A 96 -8.10 5.68 4.25
C ASP A 96 -6.57 5.72 4.13
N LEU A 97 -5.89 4.82 4.86
CA LEU A 97 -4.43 4.70 4.77
C LEU A 97 -4.02 4.27 3.36
N ALA A 98 -4.59 3.18 2.85
CA ALA A 98 -4.25 2.60 1.56
C ALA A 98 -4.43 3.60 0.40
N GLY A 99 -5.53 4.36 0.43
CA GLY A 99 -5.83 5.37 -0.60
C GLY A 99 -4.91 6.60 -0.57
N SER A 100 -4.30 6.92 0.58
CA SER A 100 -3.53 8.17 0.74
C SER A 100 -2.01 8.00 0.57
N MET A 101 -1.50 6.78 0.75
CA MET A 101 -0.05 6.51 0.84
C MET A 101 0.76 6.88 -0.41
N GLY A 102 0.17 6.81 -1.61
CA GLY A 102 0.85 7.15 -2.87
C GLY A 102 1.41 8.59 -2.90
N THR A 103 0.86 9.49 -2.07
CA THR A 103 1.29 10.89 -1.96
C THR A 103 2.68 11.05 -1.34
N VAL A 104 3.09 10.12 -0.47
CA VAL A 104 4.25 10.29 0.41
C VAL A 104 5.29 9.17 0.31
N LEU A 105 4.90 7.93 -0.01
CA LEU A 105 5.84 6.81 -0.03
C LEU A 105 7.00 6.99 -1.02
N PRO A 106 6.79 7.44 -2.27
CA PRO A 106 7.88 7.52 -3.24
C PRO A 106 8.98 8.51 -2.83
N ILE A 107 8.60 9.63 -2.21
CA ILE A 107 9.60 10.59 -1.73
C ILE A 107 10.28 10.10 -0.45
N ALA A 108 9.53 9.51 0.47
CA ALA A 108 10.09 8.99 1.72
C ALA A 108 11.13 7.90 1.45
N SER A 109 10.81 6.93 0.59
CA SER A 109 11.71 5.84 0.22
C SER A 109 12.97 6.36 -0.50
N SER A 110 12.82 7.33 -1.41
CA SER A 110 13.96 7.94 -2.13
C SER A 110 14.99 8.61 -1.20
N LEU A 111 14.57 8.97 0.01
CA LEU A 111 15.42 9.58 1.03
C LEU A 111 15.90 8.59 2.10
N GLY A 112 15.48 7.32 2.03
CA GLY A 112 15.80 6.28 3.01
C GLY A 112 14.89 6.27 4.25
N ILE A 113 13.81 7.06 4.27
CA ILE A 113 12.84 7.07 5.37
C ILE A 113 12.02 5.80 5.27
N SER A 114 12.10 4.93 6.29
CA SER A 114 11.43 3.64 6.30
C SER A 114 9.90 3.72 6.33
N PHE A 115 9.22 2.71 5.78
CA PHE A 115 7.76 2.60 5.86
C PHE A 115 7.21 2.69 7.30
N PRO A 116 7.80 2.02 8.31
CA PRO A 116 7.37 2.17 9.70
C PRO A 116 7.35 3.61 10.21
N GLN A 117 8.30 4.45 9.78
CA GLN A 117 8.28 5.87 10.15
C GLN A 117 7.20 6.66 9.43
N VAL A 118 6.96 6.39 8.16
CA VAL A 118 5.87 7.04 7.42
C VAL A 118 4.51 6.63 7.99
N GLY A 119 4.28 5.32 8.17
CA GLY A 119 3.07 4.77 8.75
C GLY A 119 2.81 5.32 10.16
N ALA A 120 3.82 5.29 11.03
CA ALA A 120 3.70 5.80 12.39
C ALA A 120 3.41 7.30 12.44
N ALA A 121 4.03 8.09 11.55
CA ALA A 121 3.76 9.52 11.47
C ALA A 121 2.29 9.78 11.10
N ILE A 122 1.77 9.08 10.09
CA ILE A 122 0.35 9.18 9.70
C ILE A 122 -0.56 8.71 10.85
N SER A 123 -0.21 7.64 11.56
CA SER A 123 -0.97 7.18 12.74
C SER A 123 -1.07 8.26 13.82
N VAL A 124 0.04 8.92 14.16
CA VAL A 124 0.04 9.98 15.19
C VAL A 124 -0.71 11.24 14.73
N MET A 125 -0.55 11.62 13.46
CA MET A 125 -1.24 12.79 12.89
C MET A 125 -2.75 12.57 12.82
N THR A 126 -3.20 11.36 12.47
CA THR A 126 -4.63 11.02 12.46
C THR A 126 -5.21 10.94 13.88
N ASN A 127 -4.47 10.41 14.85
CA ASN A 127 -4.86 10.49 16.27
C ASN A 127 -5.01 11.93 16.76
N SER A 128 -4.26 12.86 16.18
CA SER A 128 -4.33 14.30 16.46
C SER A 128 -5.48 15.01 15.72
N GLY A 129 -6.27 14.27 14.93
CA GLY A 129 -7.50 14.77 14.30
C GLY A 129 -7.40 15.06 12.80
N MET A 130 -6.25 14.83 12.16
CA MET A 130 -6.15 14.93 10.70
C MET A 130 -6.74 13.72 10.00
N SER A 131 -7.21 13.89 8.76
CA SER A 131 -7.45 12.75 7.86
C SER A 131 -6.14 12.11 7.38
N ALA A 132 -6.22 10.90 6.84
CA ALA A 132 -5.06 10.23 6.25
C ALA A 132 -4.49 11.02 5.04
N ASP A 133 -5.37 11.58 4.21
CA ASP A 133 -4.99 12.43 3.07
C ASP A 133 -4.29 13.72 3.49
N GLU A 134 -4.81 14.41 4.50
CA GLU A 134 -4.14 15.60 5.05
C GLU A 134 -2.78 15.23 5.65
N SER A 135 -2.74 14.13 6.41
CA SER A 135 -1.52 13.65 7.06
C SER A 135 -0.41 13.33 6.05
N THR A 136 -0.73 12.59 4.98
CA THR A 136 0.24 12.24 3.94
C THR A 136 0.70 13.46 3.15
N GLN A 137 -0.18 14.41 2.84
CA GLN A 137 0.20 15.66 2.16
C GLN A 137 1.12 16.53 3.03
N HIS A 138 0.77 16.70 4.31
CA HIS A 138 1.57 17.45 5.29
C HIS A 138 2.94 16.82 5.47
N LEU A 139 2.97 15.49 5.60
CA LEU A 139 4.20 14.74 5.75
C LEU A 139 5.07 14.84 4.49
N ALA A 140 4.50 14.69 3.30
CA ALA A 140 5.22 14.85 2.04
C ALA A 140 5.77 16.27 1.86
N ASN A 141 5.03 17.31 2.27
CA ASN A 141 5.53 18.68 2.28
C ASN A 141 6.74 18.84 3.22
N THR A 142 6.60 18.33 4.45
CA THR A 142 7.66 18.38 5.46
C THR A 142 8.92 17.65 4.99
N ILE A 143 8.78 16.44 4.46
CA ILE A 143 9.89 15.65 3.92
C ILE A 143 10.60 16.40 2.79
N ARG A 144 9.85 17.02 1.85
CA ARG A 144 10.44 17.85 0.78
C ARG A 144 11.25 19.01 1.34
N SER A 145 10.70 19.72 2.32
CA SER A 145 11.35 20.88 2.92
C SER A 145 12.63 20.52 3.70
N LEU A 146 12.64 19.38 4.38
CA LEU A 146 13.85 18.89 5.07
C LEU A 146 14.91 18.35 4.12
N ALA A 147 14.49 17.71 3.01
CA ALA A 147 15.40 17.15 2.02
C ALA A 147 16.05 18.22 1.12
N ALA A 148 15.33 19.29 0.83
CA ALA A 148 15.77 20.41 0.00
C ALA A 148 15.31 21.74 0.63
N PRO A 149 15.98 22.20 1.70
CA PRO A 149 15.62 23.43 2.40
C PRO A 149 15.83 24.66 1.50
N ASN A 150 14.98 25.67 1.70
CA ASN A 150 15.15 26.98 1.04
C ASN A 150 16.07 27.90 1.87
N ALA A 151 16.43 29.06 1.31
CA ALA A 151 17.33 30.01 1.98
C ALA A 151 16.86 30.47 3.38
N VAL A 152 15.56 30.52 3.64
CA VAL A 152 15.02 30.87 4.97
C VAL A 152 15.25 29.73 5.96
N ALA A 153 14.95 28.49 5.54
CA ALA A 153 15.21 27.29 6.33
C ALA A 153 16.70 27.12 6.63
N GLU A 154 17.58 27.25 5.63
CA GLU A 154 19.03 27.15 5.80
C GLU A 154 19.58 28.19 6.78
N LYS A 155 19.14 29.45 6.66
CA LYS A 155 19.52 30.52 7.59
C LYS A 155 19.06 30.20 9.02
N SER A 156 17.83 29.67 9.16
CA SER A 156 17.28 29.28 10.46
C SER A 156 18.09 28.12 11.07
N MET A 157 18.42 27.08 10.29
CA MET A 157 19.29 25.98 10.71
C MET A 157 20.65 26.50 11.20
N LEU A 158 21.31 27.38 10.43
CA LEU A 158 22.60 27.95 10.81
C LEU A 158 22.52 28.75 12.13
N SER A 159 21.42 29.44 12.37
CA SER A 159 21.22 30.24 13.59
C SER A 159 21.17 29.41 14.88
N ILE A 160 20.82 28.13 14.75
CA ILE A 160 20.78 27.14 15.85
C ILE A 160 21.96 26.16 15.80
N GLY A 161 22.94 26.36 14.90
CA GLY A 161 24.14 25.53 14.81
C GLY A 161 24.02 24.27 13.96
N LEU A 162 22.98 24.16 13.12
CA LEU A 162 22.80 23.07 12.17
C LEU A 162 23.13 23.52 10.73
N THR A 163 23.64 22.60 9.94
CA THR A 163 23.73 22.76 8.47
C THR A 163 22.61 21.99 7.79
N ALA A 164 22.20 22.44 6.60
CA ALA A 164 21.24 21.72 5.76
C ALA A 164 21.69 20.28 5.47
N GLN A 165 23.00 20.07 5.26
CA GLN A 165 23.56 18.75 5.04
C GLN A 165 23.40 17.84 6.26
N GLN A 166 23.67 18.33 7.48
CA GLN A 166 23.46 17.54 8.70
C GLN A 166 21.98 17.15 8.91
N VAL A 167 21.05 18.05 8.58
CA VAL A 167 19.61 17.75 8.66
C VAL A 167 19.25 16.67 7.63
N LYS A 168 19.71 16.80 6.39
CA LYS A 168 19.49 15.82 5.33
C LYS A 168 20.11 14.45 5.66
N ASP A 169 21.32 14.43 6.19
CA ASP A 169 22.02 13.19 6.57
C ASP A 169 21.29 12.50 7.72
N THR A 170 20.84 13.26 8.72
CA THR A 170 20.00 12.73 9.81
C THR A 170 18.67 12.20 9.28
N LEU A 171 18.03 12.89 8.33
CA LEU A 171 16.80 12.42 7.70
C LEU A 171 17.00 11.10 6.98
N SER A 172 18.15 10.89 6.34
CA SER A 172 18.42 9.64 5.64
C SER A 172 18.82 8.49 6.57
N THR A 173 19.55 8.79 7.65
CA THR A 173 20.15 7.76 8.52
C THR A 173 19.32 7.43 9.76
N GLN A 174 18.62 8.42 10.32
CA GLN A 174 17.80 8.29 11.52
C GLN A 174 16.32 8.54 11.21
N GLY A 175 16.01 9.03 10.01
CA GLY A 175 14.65 9.26 9.59
C GLY A 175 13.99 10.45 10.28
N LEU A 176 12.66 10.47 10.27
CA LEU A 176 11.84 11.54 10.80
C LEU A 176 11.99 11.71 12.32
N THR A 177 12.00 10.61 13.08
CA THR A 177 12.14 10.65 14.55
C THR A 177 13.45 11.35 14.94
N GLY A 178 14.58 10.87 14.44
CA GLY A 178 15.89 11.47 14.75
C GLY A 178 16.05 12.89 14.22
N THR A 179 15.46 13.21 13.06
CA THR A 179 15.53 14.57 12.49
C THR A 179 14.75 15.57 13.33
N ILE A 180 13.54 15.22 13.76
CA ILE A 180 12.72 16.09 14.60
C ILE A 180 13.41 16.28 15.96
N GLU A 181 13.93 15.23 16.58
CA GLU A 181 14.68 15.32 17.84
C GLU A 181 15.94 16.19 17.71
N LEU A 182 16.69 16.06 16.63
CA LEU A 182 17.87 16.88 16.36
C LEU A 182 17.52 18.37 16.33
N ILE A 183 16.44 18.72 15.62
CA ILE A 183 15.98 20.11 15.50
C ILE A 183 15.45 20.59 16.86
N GLU A 184 14.69 19.78 17.60
CA GLU A 184 14.18 20.10 18.95
C GLU A 184 15.30 20.40 19.94
N ASP A 185 16.34 19.58 19.95
CA ASP A 185 17.49 19.77 20.82
C ASP A 185 18.24 21.08 20.50
N HIS A 186 18.50 21.37 19.23
CA HIS A 186 19.24 22.58 18.83
C HIS A 186 18.42 23.85 19.04
N VAL A 187 17.12 23.82 18.74
CA VAL A 187 16.22 24.94 19.01
C VAL A 187 16.10 25.18 20.52
N GLY A 188 15.92 24.13 21.32
CA GLY A 188 15.76 24.21 22.77
C GLY A 188 17.01 24.69 23.51
N LYS A 189 18.21 24.39 22.99
CA LYS A 189 19.48 24.94 23.51
C LYS A 189 19.64 26.43 23.22
N LYS A 190 19.09 26.92 22.11
CA LYS A 190 19.25 28.31 21.66
C LYS A 190 18.18 29.24 22.19
N PHE A 191 16.94 28.76 22.28
CA PHE A 191 15.77 29.56 22.60
C PHE A 191 14.96 28.93 23.73
N PRO A 192 14.37 29.73 24.63
CA PRO A 192 13.40 29.21 25.60
C PRO A 192 12.24 28.50 24.89
N ALA A 193 11.80 27.38 25.45
CA ALA A 193 10.67 26.61 24.93
C ALA A 193 9.42 27.48 24.81
N GLY A 194 8.75 27.43 23.66
CA GLY A 194 7.53 28.21 23.38
C GLY A 194 7.75 29.70 23.10
N SER A 195 9.01 30.19 23.10
CA SER A 195 9.29 31.57 22.68
C SER A 195 8.97 31.79 21.20
N VAL A 196 8.64 33.03 20.83
CA VAL A 196 8.38 33.41 19.42
C VAL A 196 9.56 33.03 18.51
N ALA A 197 10.78 33.18 19.00
CA ALA A 197 11.98 32.80 18.25
C ALA A 197 12.10 31.27 18.06
N SER A 198 11.77 30.47 19.09
CA SER A 198 11.73 29.01 18.98
C SER A 198 10.69 28.55 17.95
N VAL A 199 9.48 29.10 18.01
CA VAL A 199 8.39 28.79 17.08
C VAL A 199 8.77 29.16 15.65
N GLN A 200 9.33 30.35 15.46
CA GLN A 200 9.74 30.83 14.13
C GLN A 200 10.88 29.97 13.56
N ALA A 201 11.87 29.62 14.39
CA ALA A 201 12.97 28.77 13.96
C ALA A 201 12.47 27.40 13.48
N PHE A 202 11.59 26.76 14.28
CA PHE A 202 10.94 25.51 13.92
C PHE A 202 10.14 25.61 12.63
N ARG A 203 9.30 26.63 12.53
CA ARG A 203 8.46 26.87 11.35
C ARG A 203 9.29 27.03 10.09
N ASP A 204 10.37 27.80 10.15
CA ASP A 204 11.22 28.04 8.99
C ASP A 204 11.97 26.76 8.56
N ILE A 205 12.50 26.00 9.52
CA ILE A 205 13.24 24.75 9.26
C ILE A 205 12.33 23.68 8.67
N MET A 206 11.11 23.54 9.20
CA MET A 206 10.21 22.45 8.83
C MET A 206 9.43 22.69 7.53
N GLY A 207 9.54 23.88 6.92
CA GLY A 207 8.85 24.18 5.66
C GLY A 207 7.60 25.04 5.78
N GLY A 208 7.52 25.89 6.82
CA GLY A 208 6.40 26.80 7.06
C GLY A 208 5.36 26.22 8.01
N ALA A 209 4.12 26.71 7.89
CA ALA A 209 3.05 26.36 8.83
C ALA A 209 2.67 24.86 8.78
N THR A 210 2.66 24.28 7.58
CA THR A 210 2.39 22.84 7.37
C THR A 210 3.45 21.99 8.06
N GLY A 211 4.73 22.27 7.80
CA GLY A 211 5.85 21.60 8.45
C GLY A 211 5.86 21.76 9.96
N TYR A 212 5.56 22.97 10.44
CA TYR A 212 5.44 23.23 11.88
C TYR A 212 4.32 22.40 12.52
N SER A 213 3.17 22.30 11.87
CA SER A 213 2.07 21.45 12.35
C SER A 213 2.48 19.98 12.45
N THR A 214 3.20 19.47 11.45
CA THR A 214 3.80 18.12 11.49
C THR A 214 4.77 17.97 12.66
N ALA A 215 5.67 18.94 12.86
CA ALA A 215 6.62 18.92 13.98
C ALA A 215 5.91 18.89 15.35
N LEU A 216 4.84 19.67 15.52
CA LEU A 216 4.06 19.66 16.77
C LEU A 216 3.37 18.33 17.05
N MET A 217 2.87 17.66 16.00
CA MET A 217 2.19 16.37 16.16
C MET A 217 3.16 15.21 16.36
N LEU A 218 4.37 15.28 15.79
CA LEU A 218 5.33 14.18 15.85
C LEU A 218 6.43 14.38 16.91
N GLY A 219 6.64 15.61 17.35
CA GLY A 219 7.67 16.01 18.32
C GLY A 219 7.17 16.15 19.76
N GLY A 220 8.06 16.64 20.62
CA GLY A 220 7.77 16.95 22.02
C GLY A 220 7.12 15.79 22.76
N LYS A 221 5.94 16.02 23.33
CA LYS A 221 5.20 15.00 24.10
C LYS A 221 4.69 13.84 23.24
N ASN A 222 4.58 14.01 21.93
CA ASN A 222 4.09 12.99 21.01
C ASN A 222 5.21 12.10 20.46
N MET A 223 6.48 12.47 20.66
CA MET A 223 7.63 11.72 20.16
C MET A 223 7.68 10.28 20.71
N GLU A 224 7.27 10.06 21.96
CA GLU A 224 7.21 8.72 22.55
C GLU A 224 6.16 7.84 21.84
N SER A 225 4.96 8.38 21.60
CA SER A 225 3.92 7.69 20.83
C SER A 225 4.37 7.45 19.39
N PHE A 226 5.06 8.42 18.78
CA PHE A 226 5.60 8.26 17.43
C PHE A 226 6.61 7.10 17.38
N LYS A 227 7.60 7.07 18.27
CA LYS A 227 8.57 5.96 18.38
C LYS A 227 7.91 4.62 18.68
N THR A 228 6.94 4.58 19.59
CA THR A 228 6.19 3.36 19.92
C THR A 228 5.47 2.81 18.69
N ASN A 229 4.84 3.67 17.89
CA ASN A 229 4.19 3.27 16.65
C ASN A 229 5.21 2.81 15.60
N VAL A 230 6.37 3.46 15.51
CA VAL A 230 7.47 3.00 14.63
C VAL A 230 7.89 1.58 15.00
N ASP A 231 8.06 1.29 16.27
CA ASP A 231 8.48 -0.04 16.75
C ASP A 231 7.41 -1.09 16.49
N ALA A 232 6.13 -0.77 16.75
CA ALA A 232 5.01 -1.69 16.48
C ALA A 232 4.91 -2.05 14.99
N ILE A 233 4.97 -1.05 14.10
CA ILE A 233 4.89 -1.26 12.66
C ILE A 233 6.15 -1.97 12.14
N SER A 234 7.32 -1.62 12.66
CA SER A 234 8.59 -2.30 12.33
C SER A 234 8.55 -3.77 12.72
N LYS A 235 7.97 -4.10 13.89
CA LYS A 235 7.79 -5.47 14.33
C LYS A 235 6.87 -6.24 13.39
N SER A 236 5.74 -5.67 12.99
CA SER A 236 4.84 -6.30 12.00
C SER A 236 5.54 -6.52 10.66
N LEU A 237 6.36 -5.58 10.19
CA LEU A 237 7.08 -5.69 8.92
C LEU A 237 8.21 -6.74 8.95
N ASN A 238 8.99 -6.78 10.03
CA ASN A 238 10.20 -7.60 10.14
C ASN A 238 9.94 -9.00 10.70
N THR A 239 8.93 -9.14 11.56
CA THR A 239 8.66 -10.38 12.32
C THR A 239 7.23 -10.90 12.16
N GLY A 240 6.36 -10.21 11.42
CA GLY A 240 4.93 -10.55 11.26
C GLY A 240 4.62 -11.85 10.51
N GLY A 241 5.63 -12.68 10.24
CA GLY A 241 5.46 -14.00 9.61
C GLY A 241 4.86 -13.94 8.20
N SER A 242 4.43 -15.10 7.71
CA SER A 242 3.82 -15.29 6.39
C SER A 242 2.28 -15.30 6.42
N SER A 243 1.67 -15.00 7.57
CA SER A 243 0.22 -15.05 7.78
C SER A 243 -0.35 -13.66 8.05
N ILE A 244 -1.56 -13.40 7.59
CA ILE A 244 -2.26 -12.14 7.87
C ILE A 244 -2.87 -12.19 9.26
N GLU A 245 -2.51 -11.21 10.10
CA GLU A 245 -3.06 -11.06 11.45
C GLU A 245 -4.59 -10.83 11.38
N GLY A 246 -5.35 -11.45 12.29
CA GLY A 246 -6.81 -11.34 12.30
C GLY A 246 -7.55 -12.18 11.25
N TRP A 247 -6.83 -12.83 10.32
CA TRP A 247 -7.45 -13.64 9.26
C TRP A 247 -8.33 -14.79 9.81
N SER A 248 -7.87 -15.48 10.85
CA SER A 248 -8.62 -16.57 11.49
C SER A 248 -9.98 -16.10 12.04
N THR A 249 -10.06 -14.85 12.50
CA THR A 249 -11.30 -14.25 13.00
C THR A 249 -12.27 -13.99 11.86
N VAL A 250 -11.79 -13.44 10.73
CA VAL A 250 -12.60 -13.25 9.52
C VAL A 250 -13.19 -14.58 9.03
N GLN A 251 -12.39 -15.65 9.05
CA GLN A 251 -12.83 -16.98 8.59
C GLN A 251 -13.99 -17.56 9.40
N GLN A 252 -14.18 -17.14 10.64
CA GLN A 252 -15.27 -17.62 11.49
C GLN A 252 -16.61 -16.92 11.20
N ASN A 253 -16.58 -15.75 10.56
CA ASN A 253 -17.78 -14.94 10.30
C ASN A 253 -18.73 -15.64 9.31
N PHE A 254 -20.04 -15.58 9.59
CA PHE A 254 -21.07 -16.17 8.73
C PHE A 254 -21.03 -15.59 7.30
N ASN A 255 -20.88 -14.27 7.18
CA ASN A 255 -20.79 -13.59 5.88
C ASN A 255 -19.59 -14.10 5.06
N PHE A 256 -18.45 -14.30 5.71
CA PHE A 256 -17.27 -14.87 5.05
C PHE A 256 -17.55 -16.30 4.56
N LYS A 257 -18.14 -17.16 5.41
CA LYS A 257 -18.49 -18.54 5.02
C LYS A 257 -19.46 -18.58 3.84
N MET A 258 -20.41 -17.66 3.79
CA MET A 258 -21.34 -17.53 2.66
C MET A 258 -20.61 -17.09 1.38
N SER A 259 -19.74 -16.09 1.45
CA SER A 259 -18.90 -15.68 0.33
C SER A 259 -18.01 -16.82 -0.16
N GLN A 260 -17.34 -17.53 0.75
CA GLN A 260 -16.54 -18.70 0.41
C GLN A 260 -17.37 -19.79 -0.29
N ALA A 261 -18.56 -20.12 0.22
CA ALA A 261 -19.42 -21.13 -0.41
C ALA A 261 -19.84 -20.72 -1.83
N LYS A 262 -20.18 -19.44 -2.03
CA LYS A 262 -20.46 -18.89 -3.37
C LYS A 262 -19.26 -19.05 -4.30
N GLU A 263 -18.06 -18.69 -3.86
CA GLU A 263 -16.85 -18.81 -4.69
C GLU A 263 -16.48 -20.28 -4.97
N VAL A 264 -16.74 -21.21 -4.05
CA VAL A 264 -16.57 -22.65 -4.33
C VAL A 264 -17.49 -23.10 -5.47
N ILE A 265 -18.74 -22.65 -5.50
CA ILE A 265 -19.68 -22.96 -6.58
C ILE A 265 -19.21 -22.33 -7.90
N GLU A 266 -18.89 -21.04 -7.90
CA GLU A 266 -18.44 -20.33 -9.12
C GLU A 266 -17.17 -20.94 -9.69
N THR A 267 -16.14 -21.16 -8.86
CA THR A 267 -14.87 -21.75 -9.30
C THR A 267 -15.02 -23.18 -9.78
N THR A 268 -15.91 -23.98 -9.19
CA THR A 268 -16.25 -25.32 -9.69
C THR A 268 -16.92 -25.24 -11.06
N GLY A 269 -17.88 -24.32 -11.23
CA GLY A 269 -18.51 -24.05 -12.52
C GLY A 269 -17.51 -23.64 -13.60
N ILE A 270 -16.57 -22.76 -13.26
CA ILE A 270 -15.48 -22.35 -14.15
C ILE A 270 -14.62 -23.55 -14.53
N LYS A 271 -14.17 -24.36 -13.56
CA LYS A 271 -13.36 -25.57 -13.85
C LYS A 271 -14.08 -26.54 -14.79
N ILE A 272 -15.35 -26.81 -14.54
CA ILE A 272 -16.17 -27.67 -15.41
C ILE A 272 -16.29 -27.05 -16.80
N GLY A 273 -16.66 -25.77 -16.90
CA GLY A 273 -16.78 -25.05 -18.16
C GLY A 273 -15.49 -25.05 -18.98
N THR A 274 -14.34 -24.81 -18.33
CA THR A 274 -13.02 -24.87 -18.95
C THR A 274 -12.66 -26.29 -19.41
N ALA A 275 -12.98 -27.31 -18.61
CA ALA A 275 -12.75 -28.71 -19.00
C ALA A 275 -13.60 -29.15 -20.20
N LEU A 276 -14.82 -28.60 -20.34
CA LEU A 276 -15.71 -28.86 -21.47
C LEU A 276 -15.41 -28.00 -22.70
N MET A 277 -14.66 -26.92 -22.55
CA MET A 277 -14.34 -25.97 -23.62
C MET A 277 -13.73 -26.62 -24.87
N PRO A 278 -12.77 -27.57 -24.78
CA PRO A 278 -12.23 -28.24 -25.96
C PRO A 278 -13.30 -28.98 -26.78
N ALA A 279 -14.27 -29.63 -26.12
CA ALA A 279 -15.36 -30.32 -26.80
C ALA A 279 -16.31 -29.33 -27.49
N VAL A 280 -16.61 -28.20 -26.85
CA VAL A 280 -17.39 -27.11 -27.46
C VAL A 280 -16.67 -26.52 -28.67
N THR A 281 -15.36 -26.29 -28.58
CA THR A 281 -14.55 -25.81 -29.70
C THR A 281 -14.53 -26.81 -30.86
N GLN A 282 -14.41 -28.12 -30.58
CA GLN A 282 -14.48 -29.16 -31.62
C GLN A 282 -15.85 -29.19 -32.31
N LEU A 283 -16.94 -29.10 -31.55
CA LEU A 283 -18.30 -29.03 -32.12
C LEU A 283 -18.50 -27.76 -32.95
N SER A 284 -18.02 -26.62 -32.47
CA SER A 284 -18.09 -25.36 -33.22
C SER A 284 -17.28 -25.41 -34.51
N ASN A 285 -16.08 -25.99 -34.49
CA ASN A 285 -15.27 -26.16 -35.69
C ASN A 285 -15.89 -27.14 -36.69
N ALA A 286 -16.48 -28.25 -36.21
CA ALA A 286 -17.22 -29.18 -37.05
C ALA A 286 -18.45 -28.52 -37.69
N PHE A 287 -19.17 -27.70 -36.94
CA PHE A 287 -20.29 -26.92 -37.46
C PHE A 287 -19.85 -25.90 -38.51
N THR A 288 -18.81 -25.11 -38.26
CA THR A 288 -18.26 -24.15 -39.23
C THR A 288 -17.75 -24.85 -40.50
N PHE A 289 -17.13 -26.03 -40.37
CA PHE A 289 -16.74 -26.85 -41.52
C PHE A 289 -17.97 -27.28 -42.34
N LEU A 290 -19.01 -27.81 -41.70
CA LEU A 290 -20.24 -28.22 -42.39
C LEU A 290 -20.95 -27.05 -43.09
N VAL A 291 -21.03 -25.89 -42.42
CA VAL A 291 -21.56 -24.66 -43.03
C VAL A 291 -20.71 -24.28 -44.24
N GLY A 292 -19.38 -24.22 -44.11
CA GLY A 292 -18.47 -23.88 -45.21
C GLY A 292 -18.56 -24.83 -46.41
N VAL A 293 -18.67 -26.14 -46.18
CA VAL A 293 -18.94 -27.12 -47.24
C VAL A 293 -20.28 -26.82 -47.93
N GLY A 294 -21.35 -26.55 -47.15
CA GLY A 294 -22.65 -26.17 -47.67
C GLY A 294 -22.61 -24.92 -48.55
N THR A 295 -21.90 -23.88 -48.12
CA THR A 295 -21.74 -22.64 -48.90
C THR A 295 -20.95 -22.86 -50.19
N ASN A 296 -19.89 -23.67 -50.14
CA ASN A 296 -19.09 -24.00 -51.33
C ASN A 296 -19.89 -24.83 -52.36
N VAL A 297 -20.70 -25.79 -51.90
CA VAL A 297 -21.58 -26.57 -52.77
C VAL A 297 -22.67 -25.68 -53.39
N ALA A 298 -23.32 -24.80 -52.61
CA ALA A 298 -24.30 -23.85 -53.13
C ALA A 298 -23.69 -22.90 -54.18
N ASN A 299 -22.47 -22.41 -53.96
CA ASN A 299 -21.75 -21.56 -54.92
C ASN A 299 -21.36 -22.32 -56.21
N PHE A 300 -20.99 -23.59 -56.11
CA PHE A 300 -20.70 -24.44 -57.27
C PHE A 300 -21.94 -24.65 -58.16
N PHE A 301 -23.11 -24.87 -57.58
CA PHE A 301 -24.35 -25.00 -58.35
C PHE A 301 -24.82 -23.67 -58.96
N ASN A 302 -24.63 -22.55 -58.26
CA ASN A 302 -24.97 -21.22 -58.81
C ASN A 302 -24.04 -20.76 -59.95
N HIS A 303 -22.77 -21.18 -59.97
CA HIS A 303 -21.84 -20.83 -61.05
C HIS A 303 -21.97 -21.72 -62.30
N ASN A 304 -22.55 -22.91 -62.19
CA ASN A 304 -22.72 -23.85 -63.32
C ASN A 304 -24.12 -23.81 -63.95
N GLN A 305 -24.94 -22.79 -63.67
CA GLN A 305 -26.24 -22.53 -64.31
C GLN A 305 -26.21 -21.41 -65.37
N VAL A 306 -25.08 -21.24 -66.07
CA VAL A 306 -24.97 -20.37 -67.25
C VAL A 306 -24.80 -21.22 -68.50
#